data_AF-A0A4Z0Q848-F1
#
_entry.id   AF-A0A4Z0Q848-F1
#
_cell.length_a   1.000
_cell.length_b   1.000
_cell.length_c   1.000
_cell.angle_alpha   90.00
_cell.angle_beta   90.00
_cell.angle_gamma   90.00
#
_symmetry.space_group_name_H-M   'P 1'
#
loop_
_entity.id
_entity.type
_entity.pdbx_description
1 polymer ?
#
loop_
_entity_poly.entity_id
_entity_poly.type
_entity_poly.pdbx_seq_one_letter_code
_entity_poly.pdbx_strand_id
1 'polypeptide(L)'
;MQTITKEKLMLQPRLLTLLLLLTTAHCAYSQQKLKTATSPFKQVDVPDSVLRRINKAIKRQEKLPQNAFPVYIFDLANHNNYVFRDGIYSYKLSSPHAERRILIVHKGATTLFEGTHVNDVLREYLAYIEKKKLPTATTIRYLNIVGKHLQREYDAN
;
A
#
# COMPACT_ATOMS: atom_id res chain seq x y z
N MET A 1 -13.52 -70.99 1.44
CA MET A 1 -13.94 -70.66 2.82
C MET A 1 -12.76 -70.00 3.50
N GLN A 2 -12.72 -68.66 3.48
CA GLN A 2 -11.70 -67.84 4.13
C GLN A 2 -12.42 -66.68 4.83
N THR A 3 -12.40 -66.70 6.15
CA THR A 3 -12.91 -65.65 7.04
C THR A 3 -11.95 -64.47 7.04
N ILE A 4 -12.31 -63.38 6.35
CA ILE A 4 -11.62 -62.09 6.51
C ILE A 4 -12.30 -61.36 7.67
N THR A 5 -11.58 -61.30 8.78
CA THR A 5 -11.94 -60.64 10.04
C THR A 5 -12.22 -59.16 9.76
N LYS A 6 -13.48 -58.71 9.99
CA LYS A 6 -13.81 -57.29 10.03
C LYS A 6 -13.20 -56.70 11.31
N GLU A 7 -11.96 -56.25 11.26
CA GLU A 7 -11.41 -55.38 12.30
C GLU A 7 -12.23 -54.09 12.33
N LYS A 8 -13.11 -54.03 13.32
CA LYS A 8 -13.90 -52.85 13.65
C LYS A 8 -12.91 -51.78 14.06
N LEU A 9 -12.68 -50.77 13.23
CA LEU A 9 -11.94 -49.57 13.59
C LEU A 9 -12.76 -48.79 14.66
N MET A 10 -12.78 -49.27 15.90
CA MET A 10 -13.39 -48.59 17.02
C MET A 10 -12.39 -47.54 17.51
N LEU A 11 -12.43 -46.34 16.91
CA LEU A 11 -11.77 -45.18 17.51
C LEU A 11 -12.33 -45.02 18.93
N GLN A 12 -11.47 -45.18 19.94
CA GLN A 12 -11.85 -44.99 21.33
C GLN A 12 -12.38 -43.56 21.53
N PRO A 13 -13.46 -43.38 22.32
CA PRO A 13 -14.11 -42.07 22.47
C PRO A 13 -13.13 -40.99 22.96
N ARG A 14 -12.16 -41.35 23.81
CA ARG A 14 -11.10 -40.46 24.30
C ARG A 14 -10.17 -39.97 23.19
N LEU A 15 -9.84 -40.82 22.22
CA LEU A 15 -9.01 -40.46 21.07
C LEU A 15 -9.78 -39.50 20.15
N LEU A 16 -11.09 -39.72 19.99
CA LEU A 16 -11.97 -38.83 19.25
C LEU A 16 -12.05 -37.44 19.92
N THR A 17 -12.16 -37.39 21.25
CA THR A 17 -12.16 -36.12 22.01
C THR A 17 -10.84 -35.38 21.84
N LEU A 18 -9.70 -36.09 21.90
CA LEU A 18 -8.38 -35.50 21.72
C LEU A 18 -8.19 -34.89 20.33
N LEU A 19 -8.61 -35.61 19.28
CA LEU A 19 -8.60 -35.13 17.90
C LEU A 19 -9.47 -33.88 17.71
N LEU A 20 -10.65 -33.84 18.34
CA LEU A 20 -11.53 -32.68 18.31
C LEU A 20 -10.90 -31.45 19.00
N LEU A 21 -10.23 -31.65 20.14
CA LEU A 21 -9.52 -30.58 20.85
C LEU A 21 -8.33 -30.05 20.05
N LEU A 22 -7.56 -30.93 19.40
CA LEU A 22 -6.44 -30.53 18.55
C LEU A 22 -6.90 -29.74 17.32
N THR A 23 -7.97 -30.17 16.65
CA THR A 23 -8.50 -29.49 15.47
C THR A 23 -9.07 -28.11 15.82
N THR A 24 -9.82 -27.99 16.92
CA THR A 24 -10.35 -26.69 17.39
C THR A 24 -9.24 -25.73 17.81
N ALA A 25 -8.20 -26.21 18.49
CA ALA A 25 -7.02 -25.39 18.81
C ALA A 25 -6.28 -24.90 17.56
N HIS A 26 -6.14 -25.74 16.54
CA HIS A 26 -5.53 -25.36 15.26
C HIS A 26 -6.37 -24.34 14.49
N CYS A 27 -7.70 -24.50 14.48
CA CYS A 27 -8.62 -23.53 13.88
C CYS A 27 -8.60 -22.19 14.61
N ALA A 28 -8.56 -22.17 15.94
CA ALA A 28 -8.46 -20.93 16.71
C ALA A 28 -7.15 -20.18 16.43
N TYR A 29 -6.02 -20.91 16.38
CA TYR A 29 -4.71 -20.33 16.07
C TYR A 29 -4.63 -19.78 14.64
N SER A 30 -5.16 -20.50 13.64
CA SER A 30 -5.15 -20.06 12.24
C SER A 30 -6.01 -18.82 12.02
N GLN A 31 -7.18 -18.73 12.67
CA GLN A 31 -8.03 -17.53 12.64
C GLN A 31 -7.39 -16.33 13.33
N GLN A 32 -6.65 -16.53 14.43
CA GLN A 32 -5.92 -15.46 15.10
C GLN A 32 -4.79 -14.92 14.21
N LYS A 33 -4.04 -15.80 13.53
CA LYS A 33 -3.00 -15.40 12.57
C LYS A 33 -3.56 -14.56 11.41
N LEU A 34 -4.76 -14.89 10.92
CA LEU A 34 -5.46 -14.11 9.89
C LEU A 34 -5.91 -12.74 10.39
N LYS A 35 -6.40 -12.62 11.64
CA LYS A 35 -6.77 -11.32 12.25
C LYS A 35 -5.57 -10.38 12.41
N THR A 36 -4.38 -10.94 12.64
CA THR A 36 -3.13 -10.16 12.77
C THR A 36 -2.35 -10.04 11.46
N ALA A 37 -2.79 -10.69 10.39
CA ALA A 37 -2.13 -10.61 9.09
C ALA A 37 -2.43 -9.24 8.46
N THR A 38 -1.44 -8.34 8.48
CA THR A 38 -1.48 -7.11 7.70
C THR A 38 -1.58 -7.49 6.22
N SER A 39 -2.63 -7.03 5.53
CA SER A 39 -2.76 -7.24 4.09
C SER A 39 -1.48 -6.80 3.37
N PRO A 40 -0.91 -7.62 2.47
CA PRO A 40 0.27 -7.21 1.69
C PRO A 40 -0.02 -6.05 0.74
N PHE A 41 -1.30 -5.71 0.55
CA PHE A 41 -1.77 -4.59 -0.27
C PHE A 41 -2.29 -3.41 0.57
N LYS A 42 -1.93 -3.35 1.87
CA LYS A 42 -2.35 -2.24 2.72
C LYS A 42 -1.72 -0.94 2.20
N GLN A 43 -2.58 0.06 2.02
CA GLN A 43 -2.23 1.36 1.48
C GLN A 43 -2.72 2.47 2.41
N VAL A 44 -2.28 3.69 2.15
CA VAL A 44 -2.74 4.86 2.90
C VAL A 44 -4.23 5.07 2.64
N ASP A 45 -5.01 5.17 3.70
CA ASP A 45 -6.44 5.50 3.63
C ASP A 45 -6.61 7.01 3.43
N VAL A 46 -7.02 7.42 2.23
CA VAL A 46 -7.11 8.84 1.84
C VAL A 46 -8.57 9.30 1.74
N PRO A 47 -8.88 10.57 2.08
CA PRO A 47 -10.22 11.11 1.88
C PRO A 47 -10.67 11.05 0.41
N ASP A 48 -11.95 10.81 0.16
CA ASP A 48 -12.54 10.72 -1.19
C ASP A 48 -12.24 11.92 -2.07
N SER A 49 -12.15 13.12 -1.47
CA SER A 49 -11.82 14.35 -2.18
C SER A 49 -10.41 14.31 -2.78
N VAL A 50 -9.46 13.72 -2.06
CA VAL A 50 -8.07 13.51 -2.51
C VAL A 50 -8.03 12.41 -3.56
N LEU A 51 -8.68 11.28 -3.30
CA LEU A 51 -8.74 10.16 -4.23
C LEU A 51 -9.33 10.58 -5.59
N ARG A 52 -10.41 11.39 -5.57
CA ARG A 52 -11.02 11.93 -6.78
C ARG A 52 -10.07 12.82 -7.58
N ARG A 53 -9.25 13.63 -6.90
CA ARG A 53 -8.24 14.48 -7.56
C ARG A 53 -7.13 13.64 -8.19
N ILE A 54 -6.65 12.61 -7.49
CA ILE A 54 -5.64 11.67 -8.02
C ILE A 54 -6.19 10.95 -9.26
N ASN A 55 -7.39 10.39 -9.16
CA ASN A 55 -8.05 9.72 -10.28
C ASN A 55 -8.21 10.64 -11.49
N LYS A 56 -8.56 11.91 -11.28
CA LYS A 56 -8.66 12.89 -12.38
C LYS A 56 -7.31 13.19 -13.02
N ALA A 57 -6.25 13.34 -12.21
CA ALA A 57 -4.90 13.61 -12.71
C ALA A 57 -4.39 12.45 -13.57
N ILE A 58 -4.48 11.22 -13.06
CA ILE A 58 -4.07 10.00 -13.78
C ILE A 58 -4.85 9.84 -15.08
N LYS A 59 -6.18 10.00 -15.06
CA LYS A 59 -7.01 9.89 -16.27
C LYS A 59 -6.54 10.83 -17.37
N ARG A 60 -6.18 12.07 -17.02
CA ARG A 60 -5.67 13.06 -17.97
C ARG A 60 -4.31 12.66 -18.53
N GLN A 61 -3.41 12.12 -17.70
CA GLN A 61 -2.04 11.78 -18.09
C GLN A 61 -1.98 10.51 -18.93
N GLU A 62 -2.68 9.45 -18.49
CA GLU A 62 -2.62 8.10 -19.07
C GLU A 62 -3.65 7.89 -20.20
N LYS A 63 -4.48 8.91 -20.50
CA LYS A 63 -5.55 8.86 -21.52
C LYS A 63 -6.49 7.64 -21.36
N LEU A 64 -6.74 7.23 -20.12
CA LEU A 64 -7.49 6.02 -19.82
C LEU A 64 -9.01 6.22 -19.91
N PRO A 65 -9.78 5.17 -20.27
CA PRO A 65 -11.23 5.19 -20.15
C PRO A 65 -11.68 5.32 -18.68
N GLN A 66 -12.95 5.66 -18.46
CA GLN A 66 -13.51 5.72 -17.10
C GLN A 66 -13.31 4.37 -16.37
N ASN A 67 -12.73 4.43 -15.17
CA ASN A 67 -12.60 3.34 -14.19
C ASN A 67 -11.57 2.23 -14.51
N ALA A 68 -10.53 2.53 -15.28
CA ALA A 68 -9.60 1.53 -15.77
C ALA A 68 -8.91 0.70 -14.66
N PHE A 69 -8.37 1.32 -13.60
CA PHE A 69 -7.60 0.61 -12.58
C PHE A 69 -7.63 1.31 -11.21
N PRO A 70 -7.61 0.57 -10.09
CA PRO A 70 -7.43 1.15 -8.76
C PRO A 70 -6.07 1.84 -8.65
N VAL A 71 -6.00 2.84 -7.76
CA VAL A 71 -4.79 3.60 -7.48
C VAL A 71 -4.21 3.14 -6.15
N TYR A 72 -2.91 2.88 -6.14
CA TYR A 72 -2.16 2.61 -4.91
C TYR A 72 -1.51 3.88 -4.38
N ILE A 73 -1.60 4.10 -3.07
CA ILE A 73 -1.02 5.27 -2.40
C ILE A 73 -0.17 4.82 -1.20
N PHE A 74 1.09 5.26 -1.17
CA PHE A 74 2.06 4.91 -0.13
C PHE A 74 2.71 6.14 0.47
N ASP A 75 2.95 6.14 1.78
CA ASP A 75 3.76 7.17 2.45
C ASP A 75 5.23 6.97 2.07
N LEU A 76 5.84 7.99 1.46
CA LEU A 76 7.24 7.92 0.99
C LEU A 76 8.26 8.03 2.13
N ALA A 77 7.88 8.61 3.27
CA ALA A 77 8.72 8.65 4.46
C ALA A 77 8.71 7.31 5.21
N ASN A 78 7.56 6.62 5.23
CA ASN A 78 7.43 5.29 5.85
C ASN A 78 6.35 4.45 5.17
N HIS A 79 6.77 3.44 4.39
CA HIS A 79 5.86 2.55 3.64
C HIS A 79 4.89 1.75 4.52
N ASN A 80 5.20 1.59 5.81
CA ASN A 80 4.34 0.90 6.79
C ASN A 80 3.38 1.86 7.52
N ASN A 81 3.41 3.15 7.18
CA ASN A 81 2.46 4.12 7.70
C ASN A 81 1.27 4.27 6.74
N TYR A 82 0.08 3.91 7.23
CA TYR A 82 -1.15 3.91 6.44
C TYR A 82 -2.08 5.09 6.79
N VAL A 83 -1.65 6.00 7.66
CA VAL A 83 -2.44 7.15 8.09
C VAL A 83 -2.19 8.34 7.19
N PHE A 84 -3.26 8.91 6.63
CA PHE A 84 -3.20 10.13 5.85
C PHE A 84 -3.07 11.37 6.74
N ARG A 85 -2.02 12.16 6.50
CA ARG A 85 -1.66 13.37 7.25
C ARG A 85 -0.75 14.24 6.38
N ASP A 86 -0.26 15.34 6.94
CA ASP A 86 0.79 16.13 6.29
C ASP A 86 2.04 15.26 6.03
N GLY A 87 2.49 15.26 4.78
CA GLY A 87 3.55 14.35 4.34
C GLY A 87 3.72 14.32 2.83
N ILE A 88 4.57 13.38 2.40
CA ILE A 88 4.83 13.10 0.98
C ILE A 88 4.43 11.65 0.72
N TYR A 89 3.64 11.46 -0.32
CA TYR A 89 3.11 10.17 -0.74
C TYR A 89 3.54 9.89 -2.17
N SER A 90 3.62 8.61 -2.53
CA SER A 90 3.63 8.18 -3.91
C SER A 90 2.27 7.62 -4.27
N TYR A 91 1.86 7.85 -5.52
CA TYR A 91 0.65 7.25 -6.07
C TYR A 91 0.94 6.66 -7.45
N LYS A 92 0.30 5.53 -7.76
CA LYS A 92 0.37 4.90 -9.08
C LYS A 92 -0.88 4.08 -9.38
N LEU A 93 -1.15 3.84 -10.66
CA LEU A 93 -2.14 2.82 -11.05
C LEU A 93 -1.69 1.43 -10.60
N SER A 94 -2.66 0.52 -10.42
CA SER A 94 -2.42 -0.89 -10.14
C SER A 94 -1.88 -1.68 -11.34
N SER A 95 -1.02 -1.08 -12.16
CA SER A 95 -0.32 -1.71 -13.27
C SER A 95 1.17 -1.81 -12.96
N PRO A 96 1.84 -2.92 -13.33
CA PRO A 96 3.28 -3.07 -13.15
C PRO A 96 4.09 -2.03 -13.93
N HIS A 97 3.58 -1.57 -15.07
CA HIS A 97 4.22 -0.56 -15.92
C HIS A 97 3.79 0.88 -15.60
N ALA A 98 2.93 1.08 -14.60
CA ALA A 98 2.49 2.42 -14.25
C ALA A 98 3.58 3.21 -13.53
N GLU A 99 3.87 4.39 -14.05
CA GLU A 99 4.82 5.32 -13.44
C GLU A 99 4.32 5.79 -12.08
N ARG A 100 5.25 5.88 -11.12
CA ARG A 100 4.98 6.44 -9.79
C ARG A 100 5.08 7.95 -9.83
N ARG A 101 4.12 8.61 -9.18
CA ARG A 101 4.05 10.06 -9.07
C ARG A 101 4.00 10.49 -7.62
N ILE A 102 4.38 11.74 -7.37
CA ILE A 102 4.47 12.29 -6.02
C ILE A 102 3.22 13.12 -5.70
N LEU A 103 2.76 12.96 -4.47
CA LEU A 103 1.71 13.77 -3.85
C LEU A 103 2.27 14.41 -2.57
N ILE A 104 2.10 15.72 -2.41
CA ILE A 104 2.45 16.41 -1.17
C ILE A 104 1.19 16.91 -0.49
N VAL A 105 1.09 16.64 0.81
CA VAL A 105 0.05 17.16 1.70
C VAL A 105 0.71 18.07 2.72
N HIS A 106 0.25 19.32 2.79
CA HIS A 106 0.74 20.28 3.77
C HIS A 106 -0.38 21.20 4.23
N LYS A 107 -0.62 21.25 5.54
CA LYS A 107 -1.72 21.97 6.18
C LYS A 107 -3.06 21.60 5.54
N GLY A 108 -3.26 20.31 5.26
CA GLY A 108 -4.45 19.79 4.58
C GLY A 108 -4.56 20.12 3.08
N ALA A 109 -3.67 20.96 2.54
CA ALA A 109 -3.64 21.25 1.11
C ALA A 109 -2.85 20.18 0.36
N THR A 110 -3.48 19.62 -0.67
CA THR A 110 -2.92 18.56 -1.50
C THR A 110 -2.39 19.14 -2.82
N THR A 111 -1.12 18.85 -3.15
CA THR A 111 -0.48 19.17 -4.44
C THR A 111 -0.04 17.87 -5.09
N LEU A 112 -0.50 17.62 -6.32
CA LEU A 112 -0.09 16.47 -7.12
C LEU A 112 1.01 16.90 -8.07
N PHE A 113 2.07 16.09 -8.17
CA PHE A 113 3.07 16.26 -9.21
C PHE A 113 2.69 15.45 -10.44
N GLU A 114 3.05 15.97 -11.61
CA GLU A 114 2.75 15.36 -12.89
C GLU A 114 3.92 14.57 -13.48
N GLY A 115 5.13 15.09 -13.25
CA GLY A 115 6.39 14.54 -13.69
C GLY A 115 6.72 13.22 -13.02
N THR A 116 7.35 12.35 -13.80
CA THR A 116 7.76 11.00 -13.42
C THR A 116 9.27 10.81 -13.55
N HIS A 117 9.93 11.65 -14.34
CA HIS A 117 11.39 11.69 -14.45
C HIS A 117 12.02 12.65 -13.44
N VAL A 118 13.29 12.40 -13.10
CA VAL A 118 14.07 13.15 -12.09
C VAL A 118 13.97 14.65 -12.28
N ASN A 119 14.23 15.15 -13.49
CA ASN A 119 14.26 16.58 -13.77
C ASN A 119 12.87 17.24 -13.61
N ASP A 120 11.81 16.54 -13.99
CA ASP A 120 10.44 17.05 -13.88
C ASP A 120 10.01 17.14 -12.42
N VAL A 121 10.25 16.07 -11.67
CA VAL A 121 9.93 15.99 -10.24
C VAL A 121 10.70 17.05 -9.45
N LEU A 122 12.00 17.25 -9.74
CA LEU A 122 12.79 18.28 -9.06
C LEU A 122 12.30 19.68 -9.38
N ARG A 123 11.95 19.96 -10.64
CA ARG A 123 11.38 21.24 -11.05
C ARG A 123 10.05 21.53 -10.36
N GLU A 124 9.15 20.55 -10.30
CA GLU A 124 7.87 20.70 -9.58
C GLU A 124 8.08 20.85 -8.07
N TYR A 125 9.07 20.16 -7.51
CA TYR A 125 9.45 20.30 -6.12
C TYR A 125 9.94 21.72 -5.79
N LEU A 126 10.83 22.27 -6.62
CA LEU A 126 11.32 23.64 -6.49
C LEU A 126 10.18 24.66 -6.58
N ALA A 127 9.30 24.53 -7.59
CA ALA A 127 8.14 25.38 -7.72
C ALA A 127 7.18 25.27 -6.51
N TYR A 128 7.03 24.08 -5.94
CA TYR A 128 6.21 23.85 -4.76
C TYR A 128 6.77 24.56 -3.51
N ILE A 129 8.07 24.46 -3.26
CA ILE A 129 8.70 25.08 -2.08
C ILE A 129 8.66 26.61 -2.16
N GLU A 130 8.89 27.18 -3.35
CA GLU A 130 8.81 28.62 -3.60
C GLU A 130 7.39 29.14 -3.35
N LYS A 131 6.39 28.43 -3.87
CA LYS A 131 4.97 28.79 -3.71
C LYS A 131 4.48 28.67 -2.27
N LYS A 132 4.88 27.62 -1.56
CA LYS A 132 4.35 27.31 -0.23
C LYS A 132 5.12 27.94 0.91
N LYS A 133 6.32 28.49 0.65
CA LYS A 133 7.18 29.13 1.67
C LYS A 133 7.34 28.23 2.90
N LEU A 134 7.68 26.97 2.67
CA LEU A 134 7.82 25.98 3.74
C LEU A 134 8.97 26.36 4.69
N PRO A 135 8.89 26.00 5.97
CA PRO A 135 10.03 26.13 6.87
C PRO A 135 11.24 25.36 6.34
N THR A 136 12.45 25.92 6.47
CA THR A 136 13.70 25.32 5.97
C THR A 136 13.87 23.86 6.37
N ALA A 137 13.57 23.52 7.63
CA ALA A 137 13.63 22.14 8.12
C ALA A 137 12.66 21.19 7.38
N THR A 138 11.46 21.67 7.03
CA THR A 138 10.49 20.89 6.24
C THR A 138 10.96 20.74 4.79
N THR A 139 11.50 21.81 4.19
CA THR A 139 12.09 21.78 2.85
C THR A 139 13.25 20.78 2.77
N ILE A 140 14.16 20.76 3.73
CA ILE A 140 15.27 19.80 3.73
C ILE A 140 14.75 18.36 3.91
N ARG A 141 13.81 18.16 4.84
CA ARG A 141 13.19 16.83 5.06
C ARG A 141 12.50 16.32 3.79
N TYR A 142 11.74 17.18 3.13
CA TYR A 142 11.01 16.83 1.92
C TYR A 142 11.95 16.54 0.75
N LEU A 143 13.02 17.33 0.59
CA LEU A 143 14.05 17.08 -0.41
C LEU A 143 14.70 15.70 -0.22
N ASN A 144 15.03 15.33 1.02
CA ASN A 144 15.60 14.01 1.33
C ASN A 144 14.64 12.86 0.95
N ILE A 145 13.34 13.00 1.26
CA ILE A 145 12.33 11.99 0.92
C ILE A 145 12.17 11.85 -0.60
N VAL A 146 12.06 12.98 -1.31
CA VAL A 146 11.96 13.02 -2.78
C VAL A 146 13.22 12.43 -3.41
N GLY A 147 14.41 12.82 -2.96
CA GLY A 147 15.69 12.29 -3.46
C GLY A 147 15.81 10.78 -3.29
N LYS A 148 15.47 10.25 -2.12
CA LYS A 148 15.43 8.78 -1.88
C LYS A 148 14.40 8.06 -2.73
N HIS A 149 13.30 8.71 -3.10
CA HIS A 149 12.33 8.13 -4.01
C HIS A 149 12.90 8.09 -5.44
N LEU A 150 13.43 9.21 -5.93
CA LEU A 150 14.00 9.31 -7.27
C LEU A 150 15.18 8.35 -7.47
N GLN A 151 16.05 8.20 -6.48
CA GLN A 151 17.14 7.24 -6.52
C GLN A 151 16.63 5.80 -6.68
N ARG A 152 15.59 5.42 -5.91
CA ARG A 152 14.98 4.08 -6.01
C ARG A 152 14.32 3.82 -7.36
N GLU A 153 13.65 4.82 -7.95
CA GLU A 153 13.07 4.66 -9.28
C GLU A 153 14.16 4.60 -10.36
N TYR A 154 15.28 5.30 -10.19
CA TYR A 154 16.42 5.24 -11.10
C TYR A 154 17.10 3.87 -11.06
N ASP A 155 17.37 3.33 -9.87
CA ASP A 155 18.05 2.04 -9.70
C ASP A 155 17.18 0.83 -10.10
N ALA A 156 15.86 1.01 -10.20
CA ALA A 156 14.90 -0.04 -10.54
C ALA A 156 14.62 -0.16 -12.06
N ASN A 157 15.10 0.79 -12.87
CA ASN A 157 14.94 0.84 -14.32
C ASN A 157 16.29 0.60 -15.03
#